data_AF-A0A6T8LY57-F1
#
_entry.id   AF-A0A6T8LY57-F1
#
_cell.length_a   1.000
_cell.length_b   1.000
_cell.length_c   1.000
_cell.angle_alpha   90.00
_cell.angle_beta   90.00
_cell.angle_gamma   90.00
#
_symmetry.space_group_name_H-M   'P 1'
#
loop_
_entity.id
_entity.type
_entity.pdbx_description
1 polymer ?
#
loop_
_entity_poly.entity_id
_entity_poly.type
_entity_poly.pdbx_seq_one_letter_code
_entity_poly.pdbx_strand_id
1 'polypeptide(L)'
;RKMADAMEVERSGGAGGDTKRFKYVYIPVDPSKPMEERTMEVTKETVVGCLMEHLREHYSAAAKLGTEKQREAFKQQMLEHVKKAGKDAQEPTSAMMDMMADSQTVDIVPLIPAVPAAGYVSVSMYVDDRGTAKELPVNGRATGLVSACGGQTQVLGDAFVARAYDNEAEDMVRLDFCTDEANPDAAWVREA
;
A
#
# COMPACT_ATOMS: atom_id res chain seq x y z
N ARG A 1 -51.52 2.55 32.07
CA ARG A 1 -51.03 1.15 32.28
C ARG A 1 -50.92 0.51 30.91
N LYS A 2 -49.68 0.22 30.49
CA LYS A 2 -49.22 -0.61 29.36
C LYS A 2 -49.76 -0.30 27.94
N MET A 3 -49.00 0.51 27.22
CA MET A 3 -48.74 0.27 25.80
C MET A 3 -47.73 -0.88 25.70
N ALA A 4 -48.04 -1.86 24.87
CA ALA A 4 -47.14 -2.94 24.49
C ALA A 4 -46.43 -2.49 23.21
N ASP A 5 -45.14 -2.18 23.32
CA ASP A 5 -44.28 -2.03 22.15
C ASP A 5 -43.52 -3.33 21.94
N ALA A 6 -43.62 -3.81 20.70
CA ALA A 6 -43.06 -5.06 20.23
C ALA A 6 -41.53 -4.93 20.15
N MET A 7 -40.87 -5.84 20.85
CA MET A 7 -39.44 -6.10 20.76
C MET A 7 -39.25 -7.15 19.67
N GLU A 8 -39.11 -6.72 18.41
CA GLU A 8 -38.64 -7.60 17.35
C GLU A 8 -37.12 -7.64 17.38
N VAL A 9 -36.61 -8.69 18.00
CA VAL A 9 -35.22 -9.13 17.87
C VAL A 9 -35.13 -9.89 16.55
N GLU A 10 -34.77 -9.21 15.48
CA GLU A 10 -34.34 -9.89 14.26
C GLU A 10 -32.94 -10.48 14.50
N ARG A 11 -32.94 -11.76 14.87
CA ARG A 11 -31.78 -12.64 14.70
C ARG A 11 -31.70 -13.03 13.23
N SER A 12 -30.87 -12.33 12.45
CA SER A 12 -30.37 -12.86 11.18
C SER A 12 -29.07 -13.61 11.45
N GLY A 13 -29.20 -14.93 11.68
CA GLY A 13 -28.08 -15.85 11.56
C GLY A 13 -27.74 -16.02 10.09
N GLY A 14 -26.71 -15.29 9.63
CA GLY A 14 -26.01 -15.55 8.38
C GLY A 14 -24.58 -15.95 8.69
N ALA A 15 -24.10 -17.04 8.09
CA ALA A 15 -22.68 -17.37 8.09
C ALA A 15 -21.92 -16.30 7.29
N GLY A 16 -21.54 -15.21 7.95
CA GLY A 16 -20.79 -14.11 7.38
C GLY A 16 -19.70 -13.73 8.36
N GLY A 17 -18.43 -13.88 7.96
CA GLY A 17 -17.32 -13.35 8.74
C GLY A 17 -17.53 -11.85 8.96
N ASP A 18 -17.23 -11.36 10.17
CA ASP A 18 -17.37 -9.95 10.55
C ASP A 18 -16.64 -9.06 9.53
N THR A 19 -17.39 -8.49 8.60
CA THR A 19 -16.85 -7.63 7.55
C THR A 19 -16.76 -6.22 8.09
N LYS A 20 -15.56 -5.65 8.06
CA LYS A 20 -15.27 -4.26 8.43
C LYS A 20 -14.92 -3.46 7.18
N ARG A 21 -15.16 -2.16 7.26
CA ARG A 21 -14.90 -1.20 6.18
C ARG A 21 -13.95 -0.12 6.69
N PHE A 22 -13.00 0.29 5.85
CA PHE A 22 -12.07 1.37 6.18
C PHE A 22 -11.77 2.26 4.97
N LYS A 23 -11.38 3.50 5.23
CA LYS A 23 -10.91 4.46 4.23
C LYS A 23 -9.40 4.47 4.08
N TYR A 24 -8.95 4.72 2.85
CA TYR A 24 -7.55 4.97 2.50
C TYR A 24 -7.49 6.03 1.41
N VAL A 25 -6.35 6.71 1.26
CA VAL A 25 -6.21 7.83 0.32
C VAL A 25 -5.43 7.40 -0.91
N TYR A 26 -5.94 7.73 -2.09
CA TYR A 26 -5.24 7.67 -3.36
C TYR A 26 -4.63 9.05 -3.68
N ILE A 27 -3.33 9.06 -3.97
CA ILE A 27 -2.56 10.25 -4.37
C ILE A 27 -2.11 10.06 -5.82
N PRO A 28 -2.86 10.60 -6.81
CA PRO A 28 -2.46 10.48 -8.20
C PRO A 28 -1.15 11.24 -8.45
N VAL A 29 -0.32 10.70 -9.34
CA VAL A 29 0.93 11.36 -9.77
C VAL A 29 0.69 12.65 -10.53
N ASP A 30 -0.45 12.73 -11.24
CA ASP A 30 -0.89 13.92 -11.94
C ASP A 30 -1.35 14.99 -10.92
N PRO A 31 -0.63 16.12 -10.78
CA PRO A 31 -0.97 17.14 -9.80
C PRO A 31 -2.28 17.86 -10.12
N SER A 32 -2.77 17.79 -11.36
CA SER A 32 -4.06 18.38 -11.74
C SER A 32 -5.26 17.57 -11.24
N LYS A 33 -5.06 16.30 -10.88
CA LYS A 33 -6.08 15.45 -10.28
C LYS A 33 -6.08 15.60 -8.76
N PRO A 34 -7.26 15.67 -8.12
CA PRO A 34 -7.36 15.71 -6.66
C PRO A 34 -6.97 14.36 -6.04
N MET A 35 -6.58 14.38 -4.77
CA MET A 35 -6.50 13.15 -3.96
C MET A 35 -7.91 12.62 -3.70
N GLU A 36 -8.05 11.30 -3.61
CA GLU A 36 -9.36 10.65 -3.45
C GLU A 36 -9.38 9.77 -2.20
N GLU A 37 -10.46 9.86 -1.41
CA GLU A 37 -10.76 8.84 -0.42
C GLU A 37 -11.37 7.63 -1.11
N ARG A 38 -10.77 6.47 -0.88
CA ARG A 38 -11.28 5.18 -1.33
C ARG A 38 -11.64 4.34 -0.12
N THR A 39 -12.42 3.31 -0.36
CA THR A 39 -12.94 2.46 0.70
C THR A 39 -12.80 1.00 0.33
N MET A 40 -12.47 0.17 1.31
CA MET A 40 -12.32 -1.27 1.15
C MET A 40 -13.00 -2.00 2.30
N GLU A 41 -13.54 -3.17 1.98
CA GLU A 41 -14.10 -4.10 2.95
C GLU A 41 -13.12 -5.25 3.19
N VAL A 42 -12.98 -5.65 4.45
CA VAL A 42 -12.08 -6.71 4.91
C VAL A 42 -12.75 -7.57 5.96
N THR A 43 -12.37 -8.84 6.01
CA THR A 43 -12.69 -9.72 7.14
C THR A 43 -11.44 -9.90 8.00
N LYS A 44 -11.55 -10.65 9.10
CA LYS A 44 -10.39 -11.00 9.94
C LYS A 44 -9.31 -11.75 9.16
N GLU A 45 -9.72 -12.56 8.19
CA GLU A 45 -8.81 -13.39 7.39
C GLU A 45 -8.11 -12.58 6.29
N THR A 46 -8.73 -11.50 5.80
CA THR A 46 -8.20 -10.71 4.67
C THR A 46 -7.57 -9.38 5.10
N VAL A 47 -7.72 -8.97 6.36
CA VAL A 47 -7.24 -7.65 6.85
C VAL A 47 -5.74 -7.46 6.64
N VAL A 48 -4.97 -8.54 6.82
CA VAL A 48 -3.53 -8.58 6.56
C VAL A 48 -3.34 -8.74 5.05
N GLY A 49 -2.52 -7.88 4.43
CA GLY A 49 -2.20 -7.97 3.00
C GLY A 49 -3.26 -7.45 2.02
N CYS A 50 -4.50 -7.15 2.45
CA CYS A 50 -5.58 -6.67 1.57
C CYS A 50 -5.18 -5.60 0.55
N LEU A 51 -4.46 -4.56 0.98
CA LEU A 51 -4.02 -3.48 0.10
C LEU A 51 -2.93 -3.93 -0.88
N MET A 52 -2.02 -4.83 -0.48
CA MET A 52 -1.02 -5.35 -1.41
C MET A 52 -1.68 -6.14 -2.53
N GLU A 53 -2.65 -6.99 -2.19
CA GLU A 53 -3.39 -7.77 -3.18
C GLU A 53 -4.24 -6.89 -4.10
N HIS A 54 -5.00 -5.97 -3.52
CA HIS A 54 -5.88 -5.05 -4.25
C HIS A 54 -5.10 -4.12 -5.18
N LEU A 55 -4.01 -3.52 -4.71
CA LEU A 55 -3.25 -2.52 -5.47
C LEU A 55 -2.31 -3.16 -6.50
N ARG A 56 -2.05 -4.47 -6.41
CA ARG A 56 -1.27 -5.18 -7.42
C ARG A 56 -1.89 -5.05 -8.80
N GLU A 57 -3.22 -5.09 -8.90
CA GLU A 57 -3.93 -4.92 -10.17
C GLU A 57 -3.80 -3.48 -10.72
N HIS A 58 -3.93 -2.48 -9.84
CA HIS A 58 -3.73 -1.07 -10.19
C HIS A 58 -2.35 -0.85 -10.81
N TYR A 59 -1.29 -1.33 -10.15
CA TYR A 59 0.08 -1.16 -10.65
C TYR A 59 0.42 -2.09 -11.82
N SER A 60 -0.26 -3.23 -11.97
CA SER A 60 -0.09 -4.10 -13.15
C SER A 60 -0.69 -3.46 -14.41
N ALA A 61 -1.77 -2.70 -14.25
CA ALA A 61 -2.41 -1.95 -15.32
C ALA A 61 -1.69 -0.63 -15.61
N ALA A 62 -1.15 0.04 -14.58
CA ALA A 62 -0.38 1.26 -14.69
C ALA A 62 1.02 0.97 -15.27
N ALA A 63 1.18 1.24 -16.57
CA ALA A 63 2.43 1.15 -17.32
C ALA A 63 3.19 -0.19 -17.16
N LYS A 64 3.03 -1.10 -18.12
CA LYS A 64 3.97 -2.25 -18.23
C LYS A 64 5.36 -1.73 -18.60
N LEU A 65 6.41 -2.52 -18.33
CA LEU A 65 7.71 -2.31 -18.99
C LEU A 65 7.47 -2.38 -20.51
N GLY A 66 7.32 -1.21 -21.12
CA GLY A 66 6.61 -1.04 -22.38
C GLY A 66 7.52 -1.22 -23.59
N THR A 67 8.83 -1.17 -23.38
CA THR A 67 9.84 -1.33 -24.44
C THR A 67 10.77 -2.51 -24.13
N GLU A 68 11.25 -3.17 -25.18
CA GLU A 68 12.27 -4.23 -25.07
C GLU A 68 13.50 -3.72 -24.30
N LYS A 69 13.87 -2.45 -24.53
CA LYS A 69 14.98 -1.77 -23.85
C LYS A 69 14.77 -1.68 -22.33
N GLN A 70 13.56 -1.34 -21.87
CA GLN A 70 13.25 -1.31 -20.43
C GLN A 70 13.30 -2.72 -19.82
N ARG A 71 12.82 -3.74 -20.54
CA ARG A 71 12.94 -5.14 -20.11
C ARG A 71 14.38 -5.60 -20.01
N GLU A 72 15.21 -5.31 -21.01
CA GLU A 72 16.63 -5.67 -21.01
C GLU A 72 17.39 -4.96 -19.90
N ALA A 73 17.14 -3.66 -19.67
CA ALA A 73 17.75 -2.90 -18.59
C ALA A 73 17.36 -3.47 -17.21
N PHE A 74 16.09 -3.81 -17.00
CA PHE A 74 15.62 -4.46 -15.78
C PHE A 74 16.29 -5.81 -15.54
N LYS A 75 16.38 -6.65 -16.60
CA LYS A 75 17.07 -7.94 -16.53
C LYS A 75 18.55 -7.77 -16.17
N GLN A 76 19.24 -6.78 -16.74
CA GLN A 76 20.64 -6.49 -16.40
C GLN A 76 20.80 -6.07 -14.93
N GLN A 77 19.94 -5.18 -14.42
CA GLN A 77 19.97 -4.80 -13.00
C GLN A 77 19.72 -5.99 -12.07
N MET A 78 18.80 -6.89 -12.42
CA MET A 78 18.54 -8.11 -11.66
C MET A 78 19.77 -9.04 -11.61
N LEU A 79 20.43 -9.26 -12.75
CA LEU A 79 21.67 -10.04 -12.82
C LEU A 79 22.79 -9.42 -11.97
N GLU A 80 22.91 -8.09 -11.95
CA GLU A 80 23.86 -7.40 -11.09
C GLU A 80 23.56 -7.61 -9.59
N HIS A 81 22.28 -7.58 -9.20
CA HIS A 81 21.89 -7.87 -7.82
C HIS A 81 22.18 -9.32 -7.42
N VAL A 82 21.88 -10.30 -8.28
CA VAL A 82 22.20 -11.72 -8.04
C VAL A 82 23.71 -11.92 -7.88
N LYS A 83 24.52 -11.29 -8.74
CA LYS A 83 25.99 -11.36 -8.65
C LYS A 83 26.54 -10.74 -7.36
N LYS A 84 25.88 -9.71 -6.84
CA LYS A 84 26.23 -9.08 -5.55
C LYS A 84 25.80 -9.93 -4.34
N ALA A 85 24.77 -10.77 -4.48
CA ALA A 85 24.26 -11.63 -3.40
C ALA A 85 25.18 -12.80 -3.03
N GLY A 86 26.22 -13.07 -3.82
CA GLY A 86 27.27 -14.06 -3.49
C GLY A 86 27.49 -15.11 -4.58
N LYS A 87 28.63 -15.81 -4.50
CA LYS A 87 29.11 -16.75 -5.54
C LYS A 87 28.30 -18.05 -5.67
N ASP A 88 27.40 -18.33 -4.73
CA ASP A 88 26.57 -19.54 -4.73
C ASP A 88 25.16 -19.30 -5.32
N ALA A 89 24.86 -18.08 -5.77
CA ALA A 89 23.59 -17.79 -6.41
C ALA A 89 23.56 -18.38 -7.83
N GLN A 90 22.67 -19.33 -8.06
CA GLN A 90 22.42 -19.88 -9.39
C GLN A 90 21.94 -18.76 -10.32
N GLU A 91 22.57 -18.63 -11.50
CA GLU A 91 22.11 -17.66 -12.49
C GLU A 91 20.67 -18.00 -12.91
N PRO A 92 19.73 -17.04 -12.81
CA PRO A 92 18.35 -17.26 -13.20
C PRO A 92 18.24 -17.52 -14.71
N THR A 93 17.41 -18.49 -15.09
CA THR A 93 17.13 -18.78 -16.50
C THR A 93 16.43 -17.60 -17.20
N SER A 94 16.51 -17.51 -18.53
CA SER A 94 15.79 -16.47 -19.28
C SER A 94 14.29 -16.47 -18.98
N ALA A 95 13.67 -17.65 -18.89
CA ALA A 95 12.26 -17.79 -18.54
C ALA A 95 11.94 -17.28 -17.13
N MET A 96 12.82 -17.55 -16.14
CA MET A 96 12.67 -16.99 -14.79
C MET A 96 12.82 -15.47 -14.80
N MET A 97 13.75 -14.93 -15.59
CA MET A 97 13.95 -13.50 -15.75
C MET A 97 12.77 -12.81 -16.43
N ASP A 98 12.12 -13.47 -17.39
CA ASP A 98 10.88 -12.99 -18.02
C ASP A 98 9.72 -12.98 -17.02
N MET A 99 9.55 -14.07 -16.25
CA MET A 99 8.55 -14.13 -15.19
C MET A 99 8.77 -13.05 -14.12
N MET A 100 10.02 -12.84 -13.70
CA MET A 100 10.38 -11.77 -12.76
C MET A 100 10.21 -10.38 -13.37
N ALA A 101 10.44 -10.21 -14.67
CA ALA A 101 10.17 -8.97 -15.40
C ALA A 101 8.68 -8.73 -15.62
N ASP A 102 7.83 -9.73 -15.44
CA ASP A 102 6.37 -9.62 -15.51
C ASP A 102 5.69 -9.57 -14.14
N SER A 103 6.38 -9.97 -13.06
CA SER A 103 5.84 -9.94 -11.70
C SER A 103 5.77 -8.53 -11.12
N GLN A 104 4.60 -7.92 -11.14
CA GLN A 104 4.32 -6.68 -10.42
C GLN A 104 4.06 -6.97 -8.93
N THR A 105 4.70 -6.22 -8.04
CA THR A 105 4.34 -6.21 -6.60
C THR A 105 4.00 -4.80 -6.13
N VAL A 106 3.74 -4.67 -4.84
CA VAL A 106 3.46 -3.40 -4.17
C VAL A 106 4.56 -3.22 -3.15
N ASP A 107 5.30 -2.12 -3.24
CA ASP A 107 6.29 -1.77 -2.21
C ASP A 107 5.62 -0.94 -1.12
N ILE A 108 6.09 -1.08 0.12
CA ILE A 108 5.56 -0.39 1.30
C ILE A 108 6.63 0.54 1.83
N VAL A 109 6.33 1.84 1.82
CA VAL A 109 7.12 2.88 2.48
C VAL A 109 6.44 3.17 3.83
N PRO A 110 7.05 2.77 4.97
CA PRO A 110 6.52 3.11 6.29
C PRO A 110 6.64 4.63 6.49
N LEU A 111 5.54 5.28 6.85
CA LEU A 111 5.55 6.69 7.27
C LEU A 111 5.65 6.80 8.79
N ILE A 112 4.89 5.96 9.50
CA ILE A 112 5.01 5.75 10.95
C ILE A 112 4.91 4.25 11.23
N PRO A 113 5.86 3.66 11.98
CA PRO A 113 5.76 2.27 12.40
C PRO A 113 4.78 2.10 13.56
N ALA A 114 4.12 0.93 13.64
CA ALA A 114 3.26 0.57 14.77
C ALA A 114 4.10 0.27 16.02
N VAL A 115 4.50 1.32 16.74
CA VAL A 115 5.31 1.21 17.97
C VAL A 115 4.53 1.72 19.19
N PRO A 116 4.90 1.32 20.43
CA PRO A 116 4.18 1.75 21.64
C PRO A 116 4.07 3.27 21.78
N ALA A 117 5.09 4.02 21.35
CA ALA A 117 5.09 5.48 21.39
C ALA A 117 4.04 6.13 20.46
N ALA A 118 3.67 5.45 19.37
CA ALA A 118 2.62 5.85 18.44
C ALA A 118 1.27 5.16 18.74
N GLY A 119 1.12 4.58 19.94
CA GLY A 119 -0.09 3.85 20.33
C GLY A 119 -0.36 2.62 19.45
N TYR A 120 0.69 2.00 18.90
CA TYR A 120 0.61 0.87 17.97
C TYR A 120 -0.15 1.19 16.67
N VAL A 121 -0.26 2.47 16.31
CA VAL A 121 -0.82 2.91 15.03
C VAL A 121 0.30 3.11 14.02
N SER A 122 0.14 2.50 12.86
CA SER A 122 1.00 2.69 11.70
C SER A 122 0.29 3.47 10.61
N VAL A 123 1.07 4.25 9.86
CA VAL A 123 0.67 4.84 8.59
C VAL A 123 1.67 4.36 7.54
N SER A 124 1.17 3.74 6.49
CA SER A 124 1.99 3.13 5.44
C SER A 124 1.55 3.63 4.08
N MET A 125 2.54 3.93 3.23
CA MET A 125 2.34 4.25 1.84
C MET A 125 2.64 3.04 0.96
N TYR A 126 1.77 2.76 0.01
CA TYR A 126 1.84 1.64 -0.92
C TYR A 126 2.13 2.20 -2.32
N VAL A 127 3.26 1.82 -2.91
CA VAL A 127 3.78 2.37 -4.16
C VAL A 127 4.10 1.27 -5.17
N ASP A 128 4.30 1.66 -6.43
CA ASP A 128 4.75 0.76 -7.48
C ASP A 128 6.21 0.32 -7.23
N ASP A 129 6.45 -0.98 -7.02
CA ASP A 129 7.80 -1.55 -6.81
C ASP A 129 8.73 -1.36 -8.03
N ARG A 130 8.17 -0.97 -9.17
CA ARG A 130 8.87 -0.78 -10.44
C ARG A 130 8.83 0.64 -10.94
N GLY A 131 8.47 1.62 -10.09
CA GLY A 131 8.41 3.02 -10.50
C GLY A 131 9.66 3.50 -11.25
N THR A 132 10.85 3.09 -10.80
CA THR A 132 12.14 3.40 -11.47
C THR A 132 12.26 2.71 -12.83
N ALA A 133 11.99 1.40 -12.90
CA ALA A 133 12.16 0.61 -14.13
C ALA A 133 11.12 1.00 -15.22
N LYS A 134 9.94 1.44 -14.79
CA LYS A 134 8.87 1.98 -15.64
C LYS A 134 9.09 3.45 -15.99
N GLU A 135 10.12 4.10 -15.42
CA GLU A 135 10.41 5.53 -15.60
C GLU A 135 9.20 6.42 -15.24
N LEU A 136 8.46 6.05 -14.18
CA LEU A 136 7.29 6.80 -13.74
C LEU A 136 7.70 8.19 -13.24
N PRO A 137 6.86 9.22 -13.47
CA PRO A 137 7.13 10.56 -12.99
C PRO A 137 7.13 10.63 -11.45
N VAL A 138 7.88 11.58 -10.89
CA VAL A 138 7.89 11.83 -9.44
C VAL A 138 6.53 12.37 -8.99
N ASN A 139 5.96 11.74 -7.97
CA ASN A 139 4.77 12.21 -7.29
C ASN A 139 5.16 13.19 -6.19
N GLY A 140 5.07 14.49 -6.50
CA GLY A 140 5.49 15.55 -5.58
C GLY A 140 4.70 15.56 -4.27
N ARG A 141 3.39 15.25 -4.30
CA ARG A 141 2.55 15.20 -3.10
C ARG A 141 2.96 14.04 -2.19
N ALA A 142 3.08 12.83 -2.75
CA ALA A 142 3.47 11.66 -1.99
C ALA A 142 4.92 11.76 -1.47
N THR A 143 5.84 12.24 -2.30
CA THR A 143 7.24 12.49 -1.90
C THR A 143 7.32 13.52 -0.78
N GLY A 144 6.55 14.61 -0.87
CA GLY A 144 6.48 15.61 0.19
C GLY A 144 5.99 15.05 1.51
N LEU A 145 5.01 14.14 1.49
CA LEU A 145 4.53 13.46 2.70
C LEU A 145 5.61 12.53 3.29
N VAL A 146 6.30 11.74 2.47
CA VAL A 146 7.45 10.92 2.93
C VAL A 146 8.53 11.79 3.57
N SER A 147 8.88 12.92 2.93
CA SER A 147 9.88 13.86 3.47
C SER A 147 9.44 14.50 4.78
N ALA A 148 8.15 14.79 4.94
CA ALA A 148 7.61 15.35 6.18
C ALA A 148 7.69 14.35 7.34
N CYS A 149 7.60 13.05 7.04
CA CYS A 149 7.83 11.95 7.98
C CYS A 149 9.33 11.57 8.12
N GLY A 150 10.26 12.43 7.69
CA GLY A 150 11.70 12.19 7.82
C GLY A 150 12.31 11.21 6.80
N GLY A 151 11.52 10.68 5.88
CA GLY A 151 11.99 9.78 4.82
C GLY A 151 12.73 10.51 3.69
N GLN A 152 13.62 9.81 2.99
CA GLN A 152 14.39 10.36 1.86
C GLN A 152 13.99 9.78 0.50
N THR A 153 13.03 8.85 0.49
CA THR A 153 12.61 8.14 -0.72
C THR A 153 11.75 9.04 -1.62
N GLN A 154 12.12 9.11 -2.90
CA GLN A 154 11.24 9.69 -3.92
C GLN A 154 10.16 8.69 -4.32
N VAL A 155 8.92 9.15 -4.32
CA VAL A 155 7.78 8.33 -4.73
C VAL A 155 7.55 8.53 -6.23
N LEU A 156 7.57 7.44 -6.98
CA LEU A 156 7.39 7.45 -8.44
C LEU A 156 6.02 6.86 -8.79
N GLY A 157 5.26 7.60 -9.60
CA GLY A 157 3.91 7.20 -9.99
C GLY A 157 2.86 7.43 -8.90
N ASP A 158 1.73 6.75 -9.06
CA ASP A 158 0.63 6.83 -8.10
C ASP A 158 1.04 6.25 -6.73
N ALA A 159 0.39 6.74 -5.67
CA ALA A 159 0.59 6.24 -4.31
C ALA A 159 -0.73 6.07 -3.57
N PHE A 160 -0.76 5.16 -2.61
CA PHE A 160 -1.89 4.97 -1.71
C PHE A 160 -1.43 5.02 -0.26
N VAL A 161 -2.20 5.64 0.64
CA VAL A 161 -1.85 5.76 2.06
C VAL A 161 -2.98 5.17 2.91
N ALA A 162 -2.63 4.31 3.85
CA ALA A 162 -3.59 3.72 4.78
C ALA A 162 -3.04 3.64 6.20
N ARG A 163 -3.97 3.56 7.16
CA ARG A 163 -3.69 3.48 8.59
C ARG A 163 -4.10 2.13 9.15
N ALA A 164 -3.33 1.61 10.10
CA ALA A 164 -3.67 0.40 10.82
C ALA A 164 -3.22 0.45 12.27
N TYR A 165 -3.96 -0.21 13.15
CA TYR A 165 -3.53 -0.57 14.49
C TYR A 165 -3.01 -2.01 14.48
N ASP A 166 -1.82 -2.22 15.03
CA ASP A 166 -1.21 -3.54 15.19
C ASP A 166 -0.27 -3.54 16.40
N ASN A 167 -0.66 -4.24 17.46
CA ASN A 167 0.13 -4.40 18.68
C ASN A 167 0.77 -5.80 18.80
N GLU A 168 0.73 -6.61 17.74
CA GLU A 168 1.18 -8.01 17.68
C GLU A 168 0.46 -8.99 18.63
N ALA A 169 -0.39 -8.51 19.54
CA ALA A 169 -1.10 -9.32 20.53
C ALA A 169 -2.58 -9.57 20.16
N GLU A 170 -3.17 -8.67 19.38
CA GLU A 170 -4.55 -8.71 18.91
C GLU A 170 -4.62 -8.75 17.38
N ASP A 171 -5.82 -9.06 16.85
CA ASP A 171 -6.06 -8.99 15.41
C ASP A 171 -5.77 -7.57 14.89
N MET A 172 -4.97 -7.46 13.83
CA MET A 172 -4.73 -6.19 13.12
C MET A 172 -6.06 -5.53 12.72
N VAL A 173 -6.15 -4.22 12.91
CA VAL A 173 -7.35 -3.45 12.54
C VAL A 173 -6.98 -2.34 11.58
N ARG A 174 -7.67 -2.27 10.43
CA ARG A 174 -7.60 -1.10 9.54
C ARG A 174 -8.40 0.06 10.14
N LEU A 175 -7.78 1.23 10.15
CA LEU A 175 -8.42 2.47 10.57
C LEU A 175 -8.61 3.35 9.34
N ASP A 176 -9.62 4.22 9.37
CA ASP A 176 -9.80 5.20 8.31
C ASP A 176 -8.56 6.08 8.19
N PHE A 177 -8.19 6.44 6.98
CA PHE A 177 -7.25 7.51 6.68
C PHE A 177 -7.88 8.39 5.60
N CYS A 178 -8.03 9.67 5.90
CA CYS A 178 -8.80 10.62 5.09
C CYS A 178 -7.90 11.63 4.36
N THR A 179 -8.46 12.32 3.36
CA THR A 179 -7.68 13.22 2.49
C THR A 179 -7.14 14.46 3.20
N ASP A 180 -7.81 14.91 4.25
CA ASP A 180 -7.37 15.99 5.14
C ASP A 180 -6.14 15.61 5.99
N GLU A 181 -5.94 14.31 6.24
CA GLU A 181 -4.78 13.76 6.92
C GLU A 181 -3.57 13.57 5.97
N ALA A 182 -3.78 13.56 4.65
CA ALA A 182 -2.75 13.40 3.63
C ALA A 182 -1.99 14.73 3.33
N ASN A 183 -1.60 15.43 4.38
CA ASN A 183 -0.92 16.72 4.32
C ASN A 183 0.37 16.68 5.18
N PRO A 184 1.53 17.14 4.67
CA PRO A 184 2.74 17.34 5.46
C PRO A 184 2.57 18.06 6.81
N ASP A 185 1.57 18.93 6.94
CA ASP A 185 1.30 19.69 8.17
C ASP A 185 0.32 18.99 9.14
N ALA A 186 -0.18 17.80 8.80
CA ALA A 186 -1.13 17.06 9.63
C ALA A 186 -0.51 16.71 10.99
N ALA A 187 -1.33 16.70 12.05
CA ALA A 187 -0.85 16.55 13.42
C ALA A 187 -0.04 15.26 13.63
N TRP A 188 -0.48 14.15 13.02
CA TRP A 188 0.17 12.85 13.11
C TRP A 188 1.58 12.85 12.50
N VAL A 189 1.87 13.72 11.53
CA VAL A 189 3.20 13.79 10.88
C VAL A 189 4.29 14.20 11.88
N ARG A 190 3.94 14.95 12.94
CA ARG A 190 4.90 15.33 13.99
C ARG A 190 5.28 14.16 14.90
N GLU A 191 4.51 13.08 14.84
CA GLU A 191 4.75 11.85 15.60
C GLU A 191 5.58 10.83 14.79
N ALA A 192 5.89 11.16 13.53
CA ALA A 192 6.73 10.35 12.63
C ALA A 192 8.22 10.51 12.88
#